data_AF-A0A1E7FQS3-F1
#
_entry.id   AF-A0A1E7FQS3-F1
#
_cell.length_a   1.000
_cell.length_b   1.000
_cell.length_c   1.000
_cell.angle_alpha   90.00
_cell.angle_beta   90.00
_cell.angle_gamma   90.00
#
_symmetry.space_group_name_H-M   'P 1'
#
loop_
_entity.id
_entity.type
_entity.pdbx_description
1 polymer ?
#
loop_
_entity_poly.entity_id
_entity_poly.type
_entity_poly.pdbx_seq_one_letter_code
_entity_poly.pdbx_strand_id
1 'polypeptide(L)'
;MGEIPSLVTMRAVTLSIFDQYLKVTRRLQVDYRLEPAGSHGVWGLDDYHCLPLYFGACQLQGVDPAGVTSQELLEPKCIMDEHTIREYGDSYMYFGCIRYIQEIKKGAPFFEASPMLYDISQTLPSWDKVARGLIRLYEGEVLDKRVVVQHFIFSKLFPCTWTPSRSSERIAPTQNFRTIIQNSGSKDSVIPHQTRAPWAKD
;
A
#
# COMPACT_ATOMS: atom_id res chain seq x y z
N MET A 1 -17.88 -25.72 0.82
CA MET A 1 -16.84 -24.73 1.19
C MET A 1 -15.66 -25.53 1.72
N GLY A 2 -14.45 -25.25 1.23
CA GLY A 2 -13.24 -25.94 1.71
C GLY A 2 -12.96 -25.60 3.18
N GLU A 3 -12.14 -26.41 3.83
CA GLU A 3 -11.66 -26.14 5.19
C GLU A 3 -10.96 -24.79 5.26
N ILE A 4 -11.12 -24.10 6.40
CA ILE A 4 -10.41 -22.85 6.67
C ILE A 4 -8.90 -23.16 6.69
N PRO A 5 -8.06 -22.48 5.90
CA PRO A 5 -6.63 -22.73 5.87
C PRO A 5 -6.01 -22.57 7.26
N SER A 6 -5.03 -23.41 7.59
CA SER A 6 -4.28 -23.28 8.84
C SER A 6 -3.51 -21.95 8.90
N LEU A 7 -3.19 -21.47 10.11
CA LEU A 7 -2.36 -20.28 10.29
C LEU A 7 -0.98 -20.42 9.62
N VAL A 8 -0.41 -21.62 9.63
CA VAL A 8 0.86 -21.93 8.95
C VAL A 8 0.71 -21.73 7.45
N THR A 9 -0.37 -22.24 6.87
CA THR A 9 -0.68 -22.08 5.44
C THR A 9 -0.86 -20.60 5.09
N MET A 10 -1.66 -19.86 5.85
CA MET A 10 -1.88 -18.43 5.60
C MET A 10 -0.57 -17.64 5.67
N ARG A 11 0.26 -17.90 6.68
CA ARG A 11 1.60 -17.27 6.80
C ARG A 11 2.50 -17.61 5.61
N ALA A 12 2.56 -18.88 5.20
CA ALA A 12 3.38 -19.28 4.06
C ALA A 12 2.91 -18.62 2.75
N VAL A 13 1.60 -18.55 2.51
CA VAL A 13 1.03 -17.88 1.34
C VAL A 13 1.41 -16.39 1.33
N THR A 14 1.25 -15.70 2.46
CA THR A 14 1.51 -14.25 2.54
C THR A 14 3.00 -13.89 2.60
N LEU A 15 3.82 -14.62 3.36
CA LEU A 15 5.20 -14.22 3.65
C LEU A 15 6.24 -14.93 2.77
N SER A 16 5.89 -16.06 2.16
CA SER A 16 6.81 -16.82 1.31
C SER A 16 6.37 -16.79 -0.15
N ILE A 17 5.15 -17.27 -0.46
CA ILE A 17 4.69 -17.34 -1.86
C ILE A 17 4.51 -15.94 -2.44
N PHE A 18 3.92 -15.01 -1.68
CA PHE A 18 3.72 -13.65 -2.16
C PHE A 18 5.05 -12.87 -2.30
N ASP A 19 6.06 -13.14 -1.46
CA ASP A 19 7.40 -12.57 -1.63
C ASP A 19 8.05 -13.05 -2.95
N GLN A 20 7.94 -14.34 -3.26
CA GLN A 20 8.41 -14.87 -4.55
C GLN A 20 7.66 -14.26 -5.72
N TYR A 21 6.34 -14.09 -5.60
CA TYR A 21 5.54 -13.35 -6.58
C TYR A 21 6.10 -11.94 -6.81
N LEU A 22 6.41 -11.18 -5.74
CA LEU A 22 6.96 -9.83 -5.87
C LEU A 22 8.32 -9.80 -6.56
N LYS A 23 9.20 -10.75 -6.25
CA LYS A 23 10.51 -10.86 -6.93
C LYS A 23 10.34 -11.06 -8.43
N VAL A 24 9.41 -11.94 -8.83
CA VAL A 24 9.09 -12.17 -10.24
C VAL A 24 8.46 -10.93 -10.87
N THR A 25 7.45 -10.31 -10.27
CA THR A 25 6.78 -9.15 -10.87
C THR A 25 7.69 -7.94 -10.99
N ARG A 26 8.55 -7.68 -10.01
CA ARG A 26 9.54 -6.61 -10.07
C ARG A 26 10.55 -6.84 -11.19
N ARG A 27 10.98 -8.10 -11.38
CA ARG A 27 11.83 -8.45 -12.51
C ARG A 27 11.14 -8.18 -13.85
N LEU A 28 9.87 -8.56 -13.99
CA LEU A 28 9.08 -8.26 -15.18
C LEU A 28 8.93 -6.75 -15.42
N GLN A 29 8.65 -5.97 -14.38
CA GLN A 29 8.52 -4.51 -14.45
C GLN A 29 9.80 -3.87 -15.02
N VAL A 30 10.97 -4.28 -14.52
CA VAL A 30 12.27 -3.75 -14.96
C VAL A 30 12.66 -4.27 -16.34
N ASP A 31 12.63 -5.58 -16.56
CA ASP A 31 13.11 -6.21 -17.80
C ASP A 31 12.28 -5.79 -19.01
N TYR A 32 10.96 -5.64 -18.83
CA TYR A 32 10.04 -5.28 -19.91
C TYR A 32 9.60 -3.83 -19.87
N ARG A 33 10.12 -3.01 -18.95
CA ARG A 33 9.74 -1.60 -18.78
C ARG A 33 8.22 -1.42 -18.74
N LEU A 34 7.55 -2.26 -17.96
CA LEU A 34 6.11 -2.25 -17.89
C LEU A 34 5.63 -0.88 -17.41
N GLU A 35 4.57 -0.37 -18.00
CA GLU A 35 3.94 0.84 -17.50
C GLU A 35 2.96 0.51 -16.37
N PRO A 36 2.86 1.37 -15.35
CA PRO A 36 1.86 1.24 -14.29
C PRO A 36 0.42 1.23 -14.81
N ALA A 37 -0.31 0.14 -14.63
CA ALA A 37 -1.71 0.04 -15.06
C ALA A 37 -2.64 0.75 -14.07
N GLY A 38 -3.39 1.75 -14.55
CA GLY A 38 -4.34 2.50 -13.72
C GLY A 38 -3.65 3.32 -12.63
N SER A 39 -2.40 3.72 -12.82
CA SER A 39 -1.69 4.52 -11.82
C SER A 39 -2.37 5.86 -11.59
N HIS A 40 -2.37 6.29 -10.32
CA HIS A 40 -2.75 7.64 -9.95
C HIS A 40 -1.59 8.65 -10.12
N GLY A 41 -0.53 8.26 -10.85
CA GLY A 41 0.74 8.98 -10.90
C GLY A 41 1.34 9.20 -9.51
N VAL A 42 1.90 10.39 -9.30
CA VAL A 42 2.50 10.82 -8.02
C VAL A 42 1.50 10.75 -6.84
N TRP A 43 0.20 10.69 -7.11
CA TRP A 43 -0.84 10.60 -6.09
C TRP A 43 -1.22 9.16 -5.72
N GLY A 44 -0.56 8.15 -6.29
CA GLY A 44 -0.72 6.74 -5.92
C GLY A 44 0.09 6.39 -4.67
N LEU A 45 -0.29 5.29 -4.02
CA LEU A 45 0.50 4.72 -2.92
C LEU A 45 1.84 4.17 -3.45
N ASP A 46 1.75 3.42 -4.55
CA ASP A 46 2.85 2.81 -5.30
C ASP A 46 2.36 2.64 -6.75
N ASP A 47 3.31 2.52 -7.68
CA ASP A 47 2.98 2.40 -9.10
C ASP A 47 2.37 1.04 -9.47
N TYR A 48 2.68 -0.04 -8.73
CA TYR A 48 2.27 -1.40 -9.08
C TYR A 48 1.55 -2.17 -7.96
N HIS A 49 1.76 -1.81 -6.70
CA HIS A 49 1.49 -2.70 -5.58
C HIS A 49 0.88 -1.99 -4.37
N CYS A 50 -0.29 -2.45 -3.92
CA CYS A 50 -0.89 -2.00 -2.66
C CYS A 50 -0.72 -3.01 -1.51
N LEU A 51 -1.02 -4.29 -1.76
CA LEU A 51 -1.04 -5.35 -0.73
C LEU A 51 0.30 -5.60 -0.02
N PRO A 52 1.48 -5.57 -0.68
CA PRO A 52 2.74 -5.76 0.02
C PRO A 52 2.99 -4.77 1.16
N LEU A 53 2.60 -3.50 0.95
CA LEU A 53 2.71 -2.46 1.97
C LEU A 53 1.75 -2.75 3.13
N TYR A 54 0.54 -3.23 2.86
CA TYR A 54 -0.39 -3.64 3.92
C TYR A 54 0.17 -4.82 4.74
N PHE A 55 0.62 -5.89 4.07
CA PHE A 55 1.19 -7.06 4.76
C PHE A 55 2.43 -6.70 5.56
N GLY A 56 3.31 -5.88 5.00
CA GLY A 56 4.49 -5.37 5.70
C GLY A 56 4.15 -4.52 6.92
N ALA A 57 3.12 -3.66 6.84
CA ALA A 57 2.66 -2.91 8.00
C ALA A 57 2.12 -3.83 9.10
N CYS A 58 1.44 -4.92 8.74
CA CYS A 58 1.03 -5.95 9.70
C CYS A 58 2.21 -6.72 10.32
N GLN A 59 3.31 -6.97 9.57
CA GLN A 59 4.53 -7.52 10.16
C GLN A 59 5.09 -6.59 11.25
N LEU A 60 5.11 -5.28 10.97
CA LEU A 60 5.69 -4.26 11.84
C LEU A 60 4.82 -3.92 13.06
N GLN A 61 3.51 -4.20 13.02
CA GLN A 61 2.65 -4.19 14.21
C GLN A 61 3.06 -5.24 15.26
N GLY A 62 3.61 -6.37 14.80
CA GLY A 62 4.01 -7.47 15.66
C GLY A 62 5.40 -7.31 16.26
N VAL A 63 6.09 -6.20 15.98
CA VAL A 63 7.38 -5.88 16.57
C VAL A 63 7.17 -5.55 18.05
N ASP A 64 7.67 -6.42 18.93
CA ASP A 64 7.59 -6.22 20.37
C ASP A 64 8.55 -5.10 20.83
N PRO A 65 8.05 -4.01 21.45
CA PRO A 65 8.89 -2.98 22.05
C PRO A 65 9.80 -3.48 23.17
N ALA A 66 9.47 -4.61 23.80
CA ALA A 66 10.25 -5.25 24.86
C ALA A 66 11.19 -6.36 24.35
N GLY A 67 11.15 -6.68 23.05
CA GLY A 67 11.98 -7.72 22.44
C GLY A 67 13.38 -7.23 21.99
N VAL A 68 14.13 -8.12 21.36
CA VAL A 68 15.46 -7.85 20.74
C VAL A 68 15.37 -6.90 19.53
N THR A 69 14.17 -6.53 19.11
CA THR A 69 13.95 -5.69 17.94
C THR A 69 14.35 -4.24 18.22
N SER A 70 15.13 -3.64 17.34
CA SER A 70 15.55 -2.24 17.45
C SER A 70 14.33 -1.32 17.63
N GLN A 71 14.33 -0.51 18.69
CA GLN A 71 13.35 0.57 18.94
C GLN A 71 13.11 1.46 17.72
N GLU A 72 14.13 1.55 16.85
CA GLU A 72 14.14 2.21 15.55
C GLU A 72 12.99 1.77 14.63
N LEU A 73 12.48 0.54 14.75
CA LEU A 73 11.43 0.01 13.87
C LEU A 73 10.00 0.33 14.34
N LEU A 74 9.82 0.90 15.54
CA LEU A 74 8.50 1.07 16.16
C LEU A 74 7.62 2.12 15.46
N GLU A 75 8.25 3.13 14.86
CA GLU A 75 7.55 4.24 14.23
C GLU A 75 7.63 4.20 12.71
N PRO A 76 6.54 4.52 11.98
CA PRO A 76 6.53 4.55 10.52
C PRO A 76 7.59 5.46 9.88
N LYS A 77 8.07 6.48 10.60
CA LYS A 77 9.11 7.41 10.15
C LYS A 77 10.45 6.70 9.84
N CYS A 78 10.68 5.50 10.37
CA CYS A 78 11.90 4.74 10.14
C CYS A 78 12.13 4.37 8.66
N ILE A 79 11.10 4.43 7.81
CA ILE A 79 11.29 4.21 6.35
C ILE A 79 12.19 5.24 5.68
N MET A 80 12.42 6.38 6.36
CA MET A 80 13.30 7.44 5.90
C MET A 80 14.78 7.18 6.21
N ASP A 81 15.06 6.20 7.09
CA ASP A 81 16.43 5.83 7.45
C ASP A 81 16.98 4.80 6.46
N GLU A 82 18.01 5.19 5.71
CA GLU A 82 18.65 4.34 4.70
C GLU A 82 19.29 3.10 5.34
N HIS A 83 19.79 3.20 6.57
CA HIS A 83 20.36 2.05 7.28
C HIS A 83 19.27 1.01 7.57
N THR A 84 18.15 1.45 8.13
CA THR A 84 16.95 0.61 8.34
C THR A 84 16.50 -0.08 7.06
N ILE A 85 16.38 0.64 5.95
CA ILE A 85 15.95 0.06 4.67
C ILE A 85 16.96 -0.97 4.14
N ARG A 86 18.26 -0.72 4.31
CA ARG A 86 19.33 -1.63 3.88
C ARG A 86 19.36 -2.90 4.72
N GLU A 87 19.30 -2.77 6.03
CA GLU A 87 19.39 -3.87 7.00
C GLU A 87 18.15 -4.77 6.96
N TYR A 88 16.96 -4.17 6.86
CA TYR A 88 15.70 -4.88 7.06
C TYR A 88 14.87 -5.07 5.79
N GLY A 89 15.35 -4.59 4.63
CA GLY A 89 14.63 -4.67 3.35
C GLY A 89 14.33 -6.08 2.85
N ASP A 90 15.12 -7.08 3.25
CA ASP A 90 14.87 -8.50 2.94
C ASP A 90 14.00 -9.22 3.99
N SER A 91 13.87 -8.64 5.17
CA SER A 91 13.17 -9.24 6.31
C SER A 91 11.70 -8.79 6.40
N TYR A 92 11.41 -7.54 6.00
CA TYR A 92 10.08 -6.96 6.06
C TYR A 92 9.61 -6.50 4.69
N MET A 93 8.42 -6.94 4.30
CA MET A 93 7.86 -6.67 2.98
C MET A 93 7.66 -5.17 2.74
N TYR A 94 7.34 -4.40 3.79
CA TYR A 94 7.20 -2.94 3.70
C TYR A 94 8.53 -2.31 3.27
N PHE A 95 9.61 -2.60 3.99
CA PHE A 95 10.93 -2.05 3.70
C PHE A 95 11.46 -2.54 2.35
N GLY A 96 11.19 -3.79 1.97
CA GLY A 96 11.48 -4.30 0.64
C GLY A 96 10.77 -3.53 -0.48
N CYS A 97 9.56 -3.02 -0.25
CA CYS A 97 8.89 -2.11 -1.17
C CYS A 97 9.54 -0.73 -1.21
N ILE A 98 9.87 -0.15 -0.06
CA ILE A 98 10.55 1.16 0.00
C ILE A 98 11.90 1.10 -0.73
N ARG A 99 12.69 0.05 -0.48
CA ARG A 99 13.97 -0.20 -1.16
C ARG A 99 13.79 -0.28 -2.67
N TYR A 100 12.80 -1.03 -3.14
CA TYR A 100 12.51 -1.16 -4.57
C TYR A 100 12.12 0.18 -5.22
N ILE A 101 11.29 0.98 -4.54
CA ILE A 101 10.90 2.32 -5.01
C ILE A 101 12.15 3.21 -5.15
N GLN A 102 13.02 3.24 -4.13
CA GLN A 102 14.26 4.01 -4.16
C GLN A 102 15.20 3.54 -5.28
N GLU A 103 15.20 2.25 -5.59
CA GLU A 103 16.02 1.67 -6.68
C GLU A 103 15.53 2.04 -8.08
N ILE A 104 14.21 2.06 -8.30
CA ILE A 104 13.63 2.38 -9.63
C ILE A 104 13.48 3.88 -9.86
N LYS A 105 13.32 4.68 -8.79
CA LYS A 105 13.20 6.15 -8.83
C LYS A 105 14.50 6.85 -8.40
N LYS A 106 15.65 6.27 -8.76
CA LYS A 106 16.97 6.84 -8.44
C LYS A 106 17.09 8.27 -8.95
N GLY A 107 17.55 9.16 -8.08
CA GLY A 107 17.78 10.58 -8.39
C GLY A 107 16.64 11.52 -7.97
N ALA A 108 15.49 11.00 -7.55
CA ALA A 108 14.44 11.79 -6.94
C ALA A 108 14.43 11.60 -5.41
N PRO A 109 14.33 12.68 -4.61
CA PRO A 109 14.06 12.55 -3.18
C PRO A 109 12.78 11.74 -2.92
N PHE A 110 12.78 10.94 -1.85
CA PHE A 110 11.66 10.03 -1.57
C PHE A 110 10.30 10.73 -1.44
N PHE A 111 10.27 11.94 -0.88
CA PHE A 111 9.04 12.74 -0.76
C PHE A 111 8.48 13.21 -2.11
N GLU A 112 9.32 13.35 -3.14
CA GLU A 112 8.87 13.67 -4.51
C GLU A 112 8.48 12.40 -5.26
N ALA A 113 9.26 11.34 -5.08
CA ALA A 113 9.06 10.05 -5.74
C ALA A 113 7.79 9.32 -5.27
N SER A 114 7.45 9.47 -3.99
CA SER A 114 6.37 8.76 -3.29
C SER A 114 5.78 9.60 -2.14
N PRO A 115 5.10 10.73 -2.44
CA PRO A 115 4.62 11.66 -1.42
C PRO A 115 3.61 11.03 -0.45
N MET A 116 2.72 10.13 -0.92
CA MET A 116 1.75 9.48 -0.03
C MET A 116 2.44 8.60 1.02
N LEU A 117 3.46 7.83 0.63
CA LEU A 117 4.22 7.00 1.57
C LEU A 117 5.04 7.87 2.53
N TYR A 118 5.61 8.98 2.03
CA TYR A 118 6.26 9.98 2.85
C TYR A 118 5.30 10.56 3.89
N ASP A 119 4.13 11.06 3.50
CA ASP A 119 3.14 11.65 4.40
C ASP A 119 2.63 10.67 5.44
N ILE A 120 2.37 9.41 5.04
CA ILE A 120 2.01 8.31 5.95
C ILE A 120 3.09 8.15 7.03
N SER A 121 4.36 8.16 6.64
CA SER A 121 5.49 8.00 7.57
C SER A 121 5.66 9.17 8.54
N GLN A 122 5.35 10.40 8.11
CA GLN A 122 5.50 11.58 8.95
C GLN A 122 4.31 11.81 9.89
N THR A 123 3.12 11.36 9.49
CA THR A 123 1.86 11.76 10.15
C THR A 123 1.31 10.67 11.06
N LEU A 124 1.51 9.39 10.72
CA LEU A 124 0.94 8.29 11.50
C LEU A 124 1.88 7.83 12.61
N PRO A 125 1.41 7.77 13.86
CA PRO A 125 2.27 7.45 15.01
C PRO A 125 2.56 5.96 15.18
N SER A 126 1.93 5.06 14.40
CA SER A 126 2.12 3.62 14.57
C SER A 126 1.79 2.80 13.33
N TRP A 127 2.47 1.67 13.17
CA TRP A 127 2.19 0.66 12.14
C TRP A 127 0.76 0.10 12.22
N ASP A 128 0.17 0.10 13.41
CA ASP A 128 -1.25 -0.23 13.62
C ASP A 128 -2.19 0.70 12.86
N LYS A 129 -1.96 2.02 12.96
CA LYS A 129 -2.70 3.01 12.16
C LYS A 129 -2.37 2.92 10.68
N VAL A 130 -1.11 2.66 10.32
CA VAL A 130 -0.69 2.45 8.91
C VAL A 130 -1.49 1.30 8.29
N ALA A 131 -1.49 0.10 8.87
CA ALA A 131 -2.15 -1.04 8.25
C ALA A 131 -3.68 -0.85 8.16
N ARG A 132 -4.30 -0.27 9.19
CA ARG A 132 -5.75 0.05 9.16
C ARG A 132 -6.12 1.02 8.04
N GLY A 133 -5.30 2.05 7.80
CA GLY A 133 -5.59 2.95 6.69
C GLY A 133 -5.25 2.33 5.33
N LEU A 134 -4.21 1.48 5.24
CA LEU A 134 -3.83 0.81 4.00
C LEU A 134 -4.90 -0.17 3.53
N ILE A 135 -5.53 -0.93 4.44
CA ILE A 135 -6.63 -1.81 4.05
C ILE A 135 -7.85 -1.01 3.58
N ARG A 136 -8.18 0.12 4.22
CA ARG A 136 -9.25 1.03 3.75
C ARG A 136 -8.93 1.65 2.39
N LEU A 137 -7.67 2.00 2.16
CA LEU A 137 -7.19 2.49 0.86
C LEU A 137 -7.34 1.40 -0.20
N TYR A 138 -6.94 0.16 0.08
CA TYR A 138 -7.12 -0.96 -0.83
C TYR A 138 -8.60 -1.19 -1.16
N GLU A 139 -9.46 -1.15 -0.15
CA GLU A 139 -10.90 -1.26 -0.36
C GLU A 139 -11.46 -0.17 -1.27
N GLY A 140 -11.07 1.10 -1.07
CA GLY A 140 -11.64 2.24 -1.78
C GLY A 140 -10.98 2.58 -3.13
N GLU A 141 -9.67 2.36 -3.28
CA GLU A 141 -8.90 2.72 -4.47
C GLU A 141 -8.56 1.52 -5.34
N VAL A 142 -8.76 0.29 -4.86
CA VAL A 142 -8.63 -0.93 -5.68
C VAL A 142 -9.99 -1.59 -5.83
N LEU A 143 -10.55 -2.15 -4.76
CA LEU A 143 -11.73 -3.02 -4.85
C LEU A 143 -13.00 -2.28 -5.32
N ASP A 144 -13.15 -1.01 -4.93
CA ASP A 144 -14.29 -0.14 -5.27
C ASP A 144 -14.05 0.72 -6.52
N LYS A 145 -12.96 0.46 -7.27
CA LYS A 145 -12.65 1.18 -8.51
C LYS A 145 -12.87 0.28 -9.71
N ARG A 146 -13.98 0.48 -10.42
CA ARG A 146 -14.32 -0.27 -11.63
C ARG A 146 -13.15 -0.37 -12.62
N VAL A 147 -12.45 0.73 -12.89
CA VAL A 147 -11.32 0.74 -13.84
C VAL A 147 -10.17 -0.18 -13.42
N VAL A 148 -10.05 -0.49 -12.13
CA VAL A 148 -9.05 -1.41 -11.57
C VAL A 148 -9.56 -2.85 -11.57
N VAL A 149 -10.81 -3.08 -11.13
CA VAL A 149 -11.36 -4.44 -10.95
C VAL A 149 -12.17 -4.97 -12.13
N GLN A 150 -12.39 -4.21 -13.21
CA GLN A 150 -13.17 -4.66 -14.37
C GLN A 150 -12.62 -5.93 -15.04
N HIS A 151 -11.34 -6.26 -14.79
CA HIS A 151 -10.69 -7.48 -15.28
C HIS A 151 -10.74 -8.65 -14.29
N PHE A 152 -11.46 -8.53 -13.17
CA PHE A 152 -11.62 -9.60 -12.20
C PHE A 152 -12.46 -10.74 -12.80
N ILE A 153 -11.92 -11.96 -12.81
CA ILE A 153 -12.57 -13.11 -13.45
C ILE A 153 -13.35 -13.90 -12.40
N PHE A 154 -14.65 -14.06 -12.64
CA PHE A 154 -15.50 -14.97 -11.88
C PHE A 154 -15.52 -16.35 -12.53
N SER A 155 -15.36 -17.39 -11.71
CA SER A 155 -15.26 -18.77 -12.17
C SER A 155 -15.94 -19.73 -11.20
N LYS A 156 -15.86 -21.03 -11.45
CA LYS A 156 -16.36 -22.06 -10.52
C LYS A 156 -15.71 -21.98 -9.13
N LEU A 157 -14.44 -21.55 -9.04
CA LEU A 157 -13.74 -21.39 -7.77
C LEU A 157 -14.13 -20.11 -7.02
N PHE A 158 -14.48 -19.06 -7.76
CA PHE A 158 -14.93 -17.78 -7.21
C PHE A 158 -16.19 -17.31 -7.93
N PRO A 159 -17.35 -17.88 -7.59
CA PRO A 159 -18.60 -17.61 -8.30
C PRO A 159 -19.16 -16.23 -7.93
N CYS A 160 -19.75 -15.54 -8.92
CA CYS A 160 -20.48 -14.28 -8.72
C CYS A 160 -21.88 -14.53 -8.15
N THR A 161 -21.93 -15.18 -6.98
CA THR A 161 -23.17 -15.60 -6.31
C THR A 161 -23.27 -15.05 -4.89
N TRP A 162 -22.33 -14.22 -4.46
CA TRP A 162 -22.43 -13.60 -3.15
C TRP A 162 -23.60 -12.62 -3.15
N THR A 163 -24.39 -12.67 -2.07
CA THR A 163 -25.24 -11.54 -1.74
C THR A 163 -24.33 -10.44 -1.23
N PRO A 164 -24.42 -9.20 -1.75
CA PRO A 164 -23.72 -8.08 -1.16
C PRO A 164 -23.97 -8.08 0.35
N SER A 165 -22.90 -8.07 1.15
CA SER A 165 -23.01 -8.12 2.62
C SER A 165 -23.73 -6.89 3.21
N ARG A 166 -24.08 -5.93 2.36
CA ARG A 166 -24.76 -4.66 2.65
C ARG A 166 -25.66 -4.31 1.45
N SER A 167 -26.83 -3.77 1.72
CA SER A 167 -27.83 -3.37 0.71
C SER A 167 -27.65 -1.95 0.18
N SER A 168 -26.92 -1.09 0.90
CA SER A 168 -26.59 0.27 0.48
C SER A 168 -25.36 0.30 -0.40
N GLU A 169 -25.36 1.17 -1.42
CA GLU A 169 -24.18 1.49 -2.22
C GLU A 169 -23.02 1.92 -1.30
N ARG A 170 -21.80 1.44 -1.56
CA ARG A 170 -20.63 1.93 -0.83
C ARG A 170 -20.44 3.39 -1.23
N ILE A 171 -20.56 4.28 -0.26
CA ILE A 171 -19.84 5.54 -0.35
C ILE A 171 -18.40 5.16 -0.01
N ALA A 172 -17.50 5.19 -1.01
CA ALA A 172 -16.07 5.01 -0.79
C ALA A 172 -15.67 5.84 0.43
N PRO A 173 -14.88 5.30 1.38
CA PRO A 173 -14.54 6.03 2.60
C PRO A 173 -14.06 7.43 2.24
N THR A 174 -14.87 8.44 2.54
CA THR A 174 -14.47 9.83 2.29
C THR A 174 -13.27 10.18 3.13
N GLN A 175 -13.01 9.46 4.24
CA GLN A 175 -11.79 9.52 5.03
C GLN A 175 -10.83 8.36 4.68
N ASN A 176 -10.23 8.40 3.49
CA ASN A 176 -9.01 7.65 3.18
C ASN A 176 -7.78 8.50 3.60
N PHE A 177 -6.55 7.97 3.45
CA PHE A 177 -5.34 8.73 3.77
C PHE A 177 -5.27 10.08 3.06
N ARG A 178 -5.77 10.17 1.82
CA ARG A 178 -5.89 11.43 1.08
C ARG A 178 -6.65 12.49 1.88
N THR A 179 -7.82 12.17 2.41
CA THR A 179 -8.64 13.16 3.14
C THR A 179 -8.11 13.45 4.53
N ILE A 180 -7.47 12.48 5.20
CA ILE A 180 -6.81 12.71 6.49
C ILE A 180 -5.63 13.67 6.31
N ILE A 181 -4.77 13.44 5.31
CA ILE A 181 -3.62 14.30 5.00
C ILE A 181 -4.08 15.69 4.56
N GLN A 182 -5.06 15.76 3.66
CA GLN A 182 -5.63 17.04 3.17
C GLN A 182 -6.26 17.88 4.30
N ASN A 183 -6.88 17.27 5.30
CA ASN A 183 -7.46 17.98 6.44
C ASN A 183 -6.45 18.32 7.55
N SER A 184 -5.26 17.71 7.55
CA SER A 184 -4.17 18.02 8.48
C SER A 184 -3.27 19.18 8.03
N GLY A 185 -3.43 19.67 6.80
CA GLY A 185 -2.78 20.87 6.31
C GLY A 185 -3.37 22.13 6.96
N SER A 186 -2.51 22.93 7.61
CA SER A 186 -2.85 24.24 8.16
C SER A 186 -3.52 25.14 7.10
N LYS A 187 -4.47 25.99 7.52
CA LYS A 187 -5.30 26.85 6.65
C LYS A 187 -4.53 27.94 5.87
N ASP A 188 -3.21 28.05 6.02
CA ASP A 188 -2.43 29.15 5.43
C ASP A 188 -1.30 28.65 4.55
N SER A 189 -1.62 28.26 3.32
CA SER A 189 -0.70 28.39 2.18
C SER A 189 -1.48 28.28 0.88
N VAL A 190 -1.59 29.41 0.18
CA VAL A 190 -2.07 29.47 -1.20
C VAL A 190 -1.07 28.71 -2.08
N ILE A 191 -1.43 27.49 -2.49
CA ILE A 191 -0.75 26.79 -3.59
C ILE A 191 -1.62 26.97 -4.85
N PRO A 192 -1.06 27.48 -5.96
CA PRO A 192 -1.84 27.81 -7.14
C PRO A 192 -2.28 26.56 -7.92
N HIS A 193 -3.53 26.61 -8.37
CA HIS A 193 -4.20 25.69 -9.31
C HIS A 193 -4.23 24.20 -8.97
N GLN A 194 -5.31 23.81 -8.27
CA GLN A 194 -5.90 22.48 -8.36
C GLN A 194 -6.21 22.14 -9.83
N THR A 195 -5.35 21.37 -10.50
CA THR A 195 -5.74 20.64 -11.70
C THR A 195 -6.52 19.41 -11.26
N ARG A 196 -7.85 19.52 -11.22
CA ARG A 196 -8.73 18.34 -11.07
C ARG A 196 -8.36 17.34 -12.16
N ALA A 197 -8.27 16.06 -11.79
CA ALA A 197 -8.05 14.99 -12.75
C ALA A 197 -9.15 15.05 -13.85
N PRO A 198 -8.80 15.04 -15.15
CA PRO A 198 -9.75 15.29 -16.24
C PRO A 198 -10.94 14.32 -16.33
N TRP A 199 -10.87 13.18 -15.64
CA TRP A 199 -11.89 12.13 -15.64
C TRP A 199 -12.87 12.23 -14.46
N ALA A 200 -12.70 13.20 -13.54
CA ALA A 200 -13.61 13.42 -12.42
C ALA A 200 -14.79 14.34 -12.78
N LYS A 201 -15.41 14.09 -13.94
CA LYS A 201 -16.72 14.61 -14.32
C LYS A 201 -17.65 13.43 -14.52
N ASP A 202 -18.42 13.11 -13.50
CA ASP A 202 -19.88 13.21 -13.45
C ASP A 202 -20.35 12.81 -12.04
#